data_AF-A0A7L4QVX4-F1
#
_entry.id   AF-A0A7L4QVX4-F1
#
_cell.length_a   1.000
_cell.length_b   1.000
_cell.length_c   1.000
_cell.angle_alpha   90.00
_cell.angle_beta   90.00
_cell.angle_gamma   90.00
#
_symmetry.space_group_name_H-M   'P 1'
#
loop_
_entity.id
_entity.type
_entity.pdbx_description
1 polymer ?
#
loop_
_entity_poly.entity_id
_entity_poly.type
_entity_poly.pdbx_seq_one_letter_code
_entity_poly.pdbx_strand_id
1 'polypeptide(L)' 'MVEELDEGKLEHLLGHWIEHNESHSKSFNDWIVKLEAAGFEEVAGHIRTAAAKMDECTENLKQAKEVVRK' A
#
# COMPACT_ATOMS: atom_id res chain seq x y z
N MET A 1 6.44 28.47 4.29
CA MET A 1 6.37 28.49 2.82
C MET A 1 5.55 27.28 2.43
N VAL A 2 4.41 27.48 1.77
CA VAL A 2 3.66 26.36 1.21
C VAL A 2 4.46 25.90 -0.01
N GLU A 3 4.93 24.66 -0.02
CA GLU A 3 5.55 24.08 -1.22
C GLU A 3 4.53 24.18 -2.36
N GLU A 4 4.95 24.74 -3.51
CA GLU A 4 4.10 24.71 -4.70
C GLU A 4 3.87 23.24 -5.10
N LEU A 5 2.63 22.79 -4.89
CA LEU A 5 2.11 21.52 -5.36
C LEU A 5 1.64 21.69 -6.81
N ASP A 6 2.30 21.00 -7.72
CA ASP A 6 1.91 20.89 -9.12
C ASP A 6 1.51 19.44 -9.45
N GLU A 7 0.85 19.27 -10.60
CA GLU A 7 0.36 17.95 -11.07
C GLU A 7 1.49 16.91 -11.18
N GLY A 8 2.68 17.33 -11.63
CA GLY A 8 3.83 16.43 -11.79
C GLY A 8 4.36 15.92 -10.45
N LYS A 9 4.44 16.80 -9.45
CA LYS A 9 4.81 16.42 -8.07
C LYS A 9 3.77 15.50 -7.44
N LEU A 10 2.48 15.78 -7.65
CA LEU A 10 1.40 14.91 -7.17
C LEU A 10 1.46 13.53 -7.83
N GLU A 11 1.65 13.46 -9.15
CA GLU A 11 1.74 12.19 -9.87
C GLU A 11 2.94 11.35 -9.38
N HIS A 12 4.09 12.00 -9.19
CA HIS A 12 5.29 11.34 -8.68
C HIS A 12 5.09 10.81 -7.26
N LEU A 13 4.55 11.63 -6.36
CA LEU A 13 4.29 11.28 -4.97
C LEU A 13 3.30 10.10 -4.85
N LEU A 14 2.18 10.18 -5.57
CA LEU A 14 1.17 9.12 -5.60
C LEU A 14 1.75 7.83 -6.19
N GLY A 15 2.56 7.93 -7.24
CA GLY A 15 3.27 6.78 -7.81
C GLY A 15 4.19 6.10 -6.80
N HIS A 16 4.98 6.89 -6.06
CA HIS A 16 5.89 6.37 -5.04
C HIS A 16 5.15 5.66 -3.90
N TRP A 17 4.04 6.23 -3.42
CA TRP A 17 3.24 5.59 -2.38
C TRP A 17 2.56 4.30 -2.84
N ILE A 18 2.04 4.26 -4.08
CA ILE A 18 1.48 3.04 -4.67
C ILE A 18 2.53 1.93 -4.70
N GLU A 19 3.72 2.21 -5.24
CA GLU A 19 4.81 1.23 -5.31
C GLU A 19 5.22 0.72 -3.92
N HIS A 20 5.32 1.63 -2.95
CA HIS A 20 5.69 1.27 -1.58
C HIS A 20 4.63 0.40 -0.89
N ASN A 21 3.35 0.72 -1.08
CA ASN A 21 2.24 -0.05 -0.53
C ASN A 21 2.17 -1.46 -1.14
N GLU A 22 2.35 -1.59 -2.45
CA GLU A 22 2.40 -2.89 -3.13
C GLU A 22 3.57 -3.75 -2.63
N SER A 23 4.74 -3.14 -2.38
CA SER A 23 5.88 -3.81 -1.76
C SER A 23 5.58 -4.29 -0.34
N HIS A 24 4.91 -3.47 0.48
CA HIS A 24 4.46 -3.85 1.82
C HIS A 24 3.45 -4.98 1.79
N SER A 25 2.41 -4.90 0.94
CA SER A 25 1.40 -5.94 0.80
C SER A 25 2.03 -7.28 0.41
N LYS A 26 2.95 -7.29 -0.55
CA LYS A 26 3.71 -8.49 -0.93
C LYS A 26 4.50 -9.06 0.25
N SER A 27 5.26 -8.22 0.96
CA SER A 27 6.04 -8.64 2.13
C SER A 27 5.15 -9.23 3.23
N PHE A 28 4.00 -8.61 3.52
CA PHE A 28 3.05 -9.12 4.50
C PHE A 28 2.53 -10.50 4.11
N ASN A 29 2.14 -10.69 2.85
CA ASN A 29 1.71 -11.99 2.34
C ASN A 29 2.79 -13.07 2.44
N ASP A 30 4.05 -12.75 2.11
CA ASP A 30 5.17 -13.69 2.26
C ASP A 30 5.42 -14.09 3.73
N TRP A 31 5.16 -13.19 4.68
CA TRP A 31 5.33 -13.45 6.11
C TRP A 31 4.14 -14.19 6.72
N ILE A 32 2.92 -13.95 6.27
CA ILE A 32 1.71 -14.67 6.70
C ILE A 32 1.93 -16.17 6.56
N VAL A 33 2.42 -16.63 5.40
CA VAL A 33 2.70 -18.06 5.14
C VAL A 33 3.70 -18.64 6.16
N LYS A 34 4.75 -17.88 6.50
CA LYS A 34 5.78 -18.30 7.47
C LYS A 34 5.22 -18.36 8.89
N LEU A 35 4.37 -17.40 9.25
CA LEU A 35 3.75 -17.31 10.58
C LEU A 35 2.76 -18.44 10.81
N GLU A 36 1.94 -18.77 9.81
CA GLU A 36 1.03 -19.91 9.86
C GLU A 36 1.78 -21.22 10.01
N ALA A 37 2.85 -21.43 9.22
CA ALA A 37 3.70 -22.61 9.35
C ALA A 37 4.39 -22.74 10.72
N ALA A 38 4.60 -21.63 11.41
CA ALA A 38 5.19 -21.57 12.75
C ALA A 38 4.14 -21.59 13.89
N GLY A 39 2.85 -21.73 13.58
CA GLY A 39 1.77 -21.82 14.57
C GLY A 39 1.28 -20.47 15.13
N PHE A 40 1.65 -19.34 14.52
CA PHE A 40 1.23 -18.00 14.92
C PHE A 40 -0.03 -17.53 14.15
N GLU A 41 -1.10 -18.32 14.18
CA GLU A 41 -2.30 -18.10 13.36
C GLU A 41 -2.98 -16.75 13.65
N GLU A 42 -3.10 -16.35 14.93
CA GLU A 42 -3.72 -15.07 15.32
C GLU A 42 -2.92 -13.87 14.79
N VAL A 43 -1.58 -13.91 14.89
CA VAL A 43 -0.70 -12.87 14.36
C VAL A 43 -0.81 -12.81 12.83
N ALA A 44 -0.81 -13.95 12.16
CA ALA A 44 -1.03 -14.04 10.72
C ALA A 44 -2.38 -13.45 10.31
N GLY A 45 -3.44 -13.66 11.11
CA GLY A 45 -4.76 -13.06 10.90
C GLY A 45 -4.75 -11.53 10.95
N HIS A 46 -4.05 -10.94 11.93
CA HIS A 46 -3.91 -9.48 12.01
C HIS A 46 -3.09 -8.91 10.84
N ILE A 47 -2.00 -9.56 10.45
CA ILE A 47 -1.17 -9.11 9.32
C ILE A 47 -1.92 -9.26 7.99
N ARG A 48 -2.74 -10.31 7.82
CA ARG A 48 -3.64 -10.45 6.66
C ARG A 48 -4.62 -9.28 6.56
N THR A 49 -5.18 -8.87 7.69
CA THR A 49 -6.05 -7.69 7.75
C THR A 49 -5.29 -6.42 7.36
N ALA A 50 -4.04 -6.28 7.80
CA ALA A 50 -3.18 -5.16 7.41
C ALA A 50 -2.87 -5.16 5.91
N ALA A 51 -2.59 -6.32 5.31
CA ALA A 51 -2.36 -6.47 3.87
C ALA A 51 -3.60 -6.04 3.06
N ALA A 52 -4.79 -6.53 3.42
CA ALA A 52 -6.03 -6.14 2.74
C ALA A 52 -6.28 -4.62 2.82
N LYS A 53 -6.05 -4.00 3.99
CA LYS A 53 -6.16 -2.55 4.14
C LYS A 53 -5.12 -1.79 3.33
N MET A 54 -3.92 -2.35 3.17
CA MET A 54 -2.88 -1.77 2.31
C MET A 54 -3.30 -1.81 0.84
N ASP A 55 -3.93 -2.90 0.39
CA ASP A 55 -4.46 -3.02 -0.96
C ASP A 55 -5.60 -2.01 -1.20
N GLU A 56 -6.55 -1.88 -0.26
CA GLU A 56 -7.60 -0.86 -0.31
C GLU A 56 -7.04 0.56 -0.38
N CYS A 57 -6.02 0.87 0.44
CA CYS A 57 -5.31 2.14 0.40
C CYS A 57 -4.69 2.39 -0.99
N THR A 58 -4.04 1.38 -1.56
CA THR A 58 -3.42 1.44 -2.88
C THR A 58 -4.43 1.75 -3.98
N GLU A 59 -5.61 1.14 -3.94
CA GLU A 59 -6.66 1.41 -4.94
C GLU A 59 -7.19 2.85 -4.84
N ASN A 60 -7.35 3.39 -3.63
CA ASN A 60 -7.70 4.82 -3.45
C ASN A 60 -6.61 5.75 -4.02
N LEU A 61 -5.32 5.41 -3.83
CA LEU A 61 -4.22 6.19 -4.38
C LEU A 61 -4.16 6.12 -5.91
N LYS A 62 -4.46 4.95 -6.51
CA LYS A 62 -4.59 4.81 -7.96
C LYS A 62 -5.70 5.70 -8.50
N GLN A 63 -6.87 5.72 -7.86
CA GLN A 63 -7.97 6.60 -8.23
C GLN A 63 -7.58 8.08 -8.12
N ALA A 64 -6.89 8.48 -7.06
CA ALA A 64 -6.39 9.85 -6.89
C ALA A 64 -5.42 10.23 -8.02
N LYS A 65 -4.51 9.32 -8.39
CA LYS A 65 -3.54 9.54 -9.48
C LYS A 65 -4.22 9.70 -10.84
N GLU A 66 -5.29 8.95 -11.11
CA GLU A 66 -6.08 9.09 -12.33
C GLU A 66 -6.84 10.42 -12.41
N VAL A 67 -7.19 11.03 -11.28
CA VAL A 67 -7.80 12.39 -11.27
C VAL A 67 -6.76 13.46 -11.60
N VAL A 68 -5.52 13.33 -11.13
CA VAL A 68 -4.43 14.29 -11.42
C VAL A 68 -4.05 14.31 -12.91
N ARG A 69 -4.24 13.19 -13.61
CA ARG A 69 -3.90 13.04 -15.04
C ARG A 69 -4.98 13.55 -16.01
N LYS A 70 -6.14 13.98 -15.51
CA LYS A 70 -7.29 14.46 -16.31
C LYS A 70 -7.27 15.97 -16.44
#